data_AF-A0A8S4Q8Q7-F1
#
_entry.id   AF-A0A8S4Q8Q7-F1
#
_cell.length_a   1.000
_cell.length_b   1.000
_cell.length_c   1.000
_cell.angle_alpha   90.00
_cell.angle_beta   90.00
_cell.angle_gamma   90.00
#
_symmetry.space_group_name_H-M   'P 1'
#
loop_
_entity.id
_entity.type
_entity.pdbx_description
1 polymer ?
#
loop_
_entity_poly.entity_id
_entity_poly.type
_entity_poly.pdbx_seq_one_letter_code
_entity_poly.pdbx_strand_id
1 'polypeptide(L)'
;MLTCMYWLTTMTFISMATNRHNQLQSRFITGVAATFNYMSLVQCRQCEQLSHYMKRFQDGTTKCVPCTKCPRGQCIASHCVGFKDNVCRQPDQNEYIHGHDCTLCSECGTKRTTVRNCSKHFDTQCGDCVPGFKWDSLLFDCVDAP
;
A
#
# COMPACT_ATOMS: atom_id res chain seq x y z
N MET A 1 -1.06 -4.13 -10.40
CA MET A 1 -1.54 -5.52 -10.14
C MET A 1 -0.36 -6.46 -10.31
N LEU A 2 0.11 -7.10 -9.24
CA LEU A 2 1.17 -8.13 -9.32
C LEU A 2 0.49 -9.50 -9.36
N THR A 3 0.72 -10.26 -10.44
CA THR A 3 0.20 -11.62 -10.62
C THR A 3 1.14 -12.61 -9.93
N CYS A 4 0.63 -13.38 -8.95
CA CYS A 4 1.32 -14.57 -8.44
C CYS A 4 0.86 -15.77 -9.27
N MET A 5 1.70 -16.27 -10.17
CA MET A 5 1.43 -17.51 -10.91
C MET A 5 2.05 -18.69 -10.17
N TYR A 6 1.22 -19.58 -9.62
CA TYR A 6 1.65 -20.91 -9.20
C TYR A 6 1.41 -21.88 -10.36
N TRP A 7 2.47 -22.55 -10.82
CA TRP A 7 2.38 -23.64 -11.78
C TRP A 7 2.00 -24.93 -11.03
N LEU A 8 0.78 -25.40 -11.22
CA LEU A 8 0.39 -26.77 -10.86
C LEU A 8 0.64 -27.66 -12.07
N THR A 9 1.78 -28.36 -12.10
CA THR A 9 2.07 -29.38 -13.11
C THR A 9 1.50 -30.72 -12.67
N THR A 10 0.33 -31.09 -13.18
CA THR A 10 -0.18 -32.46 -13.09
C THR A 10 0.40 -33.31 -14.21
N MET A 11 1.32 -34.23 -13.88
CA MET A 11 1.83 -35.26 -14.79
C MET A 11 0.90 -36.49 -14.78
N THR A 12 0.19 -36.74 -15.88
CA THR A 12 -0.56 -37.99 -16.09
C THR A 12 0.22 -38.93 -16.99
N PHE A 13 0.69 -40.06 -16.43
CA PHE A 13 1.21 -41.20 -17.18
C PHE A 13 0.04 -41.99 -17.78
N ILE A 14 -0.06 -42.06 -19.10
CA ILE A 14 -0.94 -43.01 -19.78
C ILE A 14 -0.08 -44.19 -20.23
N SER A 15 -0.15 -45.29 -19.49
CA SER A 15 0.37 -46.58 -19.93
C SER A 15 -0.70 -47.25 -20.79
N MET A 16 -0.50 -47.33 -22.11
CA MET A 16 -1.36 -48.13 -22.99
C MET A 16 -0.68 -49.46 -23.29
N ALA A 17 -1.13 -50.52 -22.62
CA ALA A 17 -0.96 -51.88 -23.09
C ALA A 17 -2.16 -52.22 -23.97
N THR A 18 -1.95 -52.49 -25.26
CA THR A 18 -2.94 -53.22 -26.07
C THR A 18 -2.27 -54.21 -27.01
N ASN A 19 -2.78 -55.43 -26.88
CA ASN A 19 -2.34 -56.69 -27.46
C ASN A 19 -2.89 -56.84 -28.90
N ARG A 20 -2.18 -57.59 -29.74
CA ARG A 20 -2.57 -57.92 -31.13
C ARG A 20 -3.84 -58.78 -31.16
N HIS A 21 -4.82 -58.42 -32.00
CA HIS A 21 -5.34 -59.19 -33.15
C HIS A 21 -6.77 -58.76 -33.55
N ASN A 22 -7.02 -58.78 -34.87
CA ASN A 22 -8.33 -58.88 -35.56
C ASN A 22 -9.21 -57.61 -35.55
N GLN A 23 -9.30 -56.89 -36.68
CA GLN A 23 -10.20 -57.09 -37.83
C GLN A 23 -11.47 -56.23 -37.73
N LEU A 24 -11.70 -55.50 -38.82
CA LEU A 24 -12.96 -54.93 -39.32
C LEU A 24 -13.53 -53.65 -38.69
N GLN A 25 -13.46 -52.62 -39.53
CA GLN A 25 -14.44 -51.54 -39.75
C GLN A 25 -15.16 -50.99 -38.53
N SER A 26 -14.68 -49.86 -38.03
CA SER A 26 -15.59 -48.81 -37.55
C SER A 26 -14.90 -47.46 -37.60
N ARG A 27 -15.67 -46.44 -37.95
CA ARG A 27 -15.26 -45.07 -38.20
C ARG A 27 -14.58 -44.49 -36.95
N PHE A 28 -13.28 -44.25 -37.02
CA PHE A 28 -12.59 -43.42 -36.04
C PHE A 28 -12.96 -41.96 -36.27
N ILE A 29 -14.04 -41.52 -35.63
CA ILE A 29 -14.21 -40.09 -35.30
C ILE A 29 -13.19 -39.85 -34.19
N THR A 30 -12.03 -39.29 -34.55
CA THR A 30 -11.07 -38.73 -33.62
C THR A 30 -11.73 -37.58 -32.88
N GLY A 31 -12.41 -37.90 -31.79
CA GLY A 31 -12.86 -36.92 -30.81
C GLY A 31 -11.61 -36.34 -30.14
N VAL A 32 -11.16 -35.18 -30.62
CA VAL A 32 -10.19 -34.36 -29.89
C VAL A 32 -10.90 -33.88 -28.64
N ALA A 33 -10.66 -34.57 -27.52
CA ALA A 33 -11.05 -34.07 -26.21
C ALA A 33 -10.17 -32.84 -25.94
N ALA A 34 -10.67 -31.66 -26.31
CA ALA A 34 -10.09 -30.40 -25.90
C ALA A 34 -10.24 -30.30 -24.38
N THR A 35 -9.17 -30.64 -23.66
CA THR A 35 -9.06 -30.34 -22.24
C THR A 35 -8.90 -28.83 -22.12
N PHE A 36 -10.01 -28.13 -21.93
CA PHE A 36 -9.99 -26.74 -21.49
C PHE A 36 -9.38 -26.73 -20.10
N ASN A 37 -8.07 -26.44 -20.03
CA ASN A 37 -7.41 -26.08 -18.79
C ASN A 37 -8.07 -24.78 -18.31
N TYR A 38 -9.08 -24.91 -17.43
CA TYR A 38 -9.60 -23.79 -16.67
C TYR A 38 -8.47 -23.31 -15.75
N MET A 39 -7.68 -22.35 -16.23
CA MET A 39 -6.82 -21.55 -15.36
C MET A 39 -7.76 -20.77 -14.43
N SER A 40 -8.04 -21.34 -13.25
CA SER A 40 -8.68 -20.58 -12.19
C SER A 40 -7.72 -19.48 -11.78
N LEU A 41 -8.03 -18.24 -12.19
CA LEU A 41 -7.37 -17.05 -11.68
C LEU A 41 -7.70 -16.98 -10.18
N VAL A 42 -6.77 -17.46 -9.35
CA VAL A 42 -6.85 -17.26 -7.90
C VAL A 42 -6.70 -15.77 -7.65
N GLN A 43 -7.84 -15.10 -7.48
CA GLN A 43 -7.88 -13.69 -7.15
C GLN A 43 -7.33 -13.52 -5.74
N CYS A 44 -6.07 -13.11 -5.65
CA CYS A 44 -5.44 -12.79 -4.36
C CYS A 44 -6.22 -11.61 -3.76
N ARG A 45 -6.95 -11.85 -2.67
CA ARG A 45 -7.59 -10.77 -1.91
C ARG A 45 -6.50 -9.85 -1.37
N GLN A 46 -6.40 -8.68 -1.98
CA GLN A 46 -5.56 -7.62 -1.47
C GLN A 46 -6.24 -7.02 -0.23
N CYS A 47 -5.49 -6.85 0.85
CA CYS A 47 -6.01 -6.16 2.04
C CYS A 47 -6.34 -4.71 1.68
N GLU A 48 -7.31 -4.13 2.38
CA GLU A 48 -7.59 -2.71 2.29
C GLU A 48 -6.33 -1.92 2.69
N GLN A 49 -5.89 -1.03 1.80
CA GLN A 49 -4.65 -0.30 1.97
C GLN A 49 -4.74 0.65 3.17
N LEU A 50 -3.62 0.83 3.89
CA LEU A 50 -3.48 1.73 5.04
C LEU A 50 -4.30 1.34 6.29
N SER A 51 -5.29 0.44 6.19
CA SER A 51 -6.05 -0.08 7.32
C SER A 51 -5.61 -1.48 7.74
N HIS A 52 -5.16 -2.32 6.78
CA HIS A 52 -4.76 -3.70 7.03
C HIS A 52 -3.49 -4.09 6.28
N TYR A 53 -2.74 -5.04 6.85
CA TYR A 53 -1.62 -5.71 6.19
C TYR A 53 -1.76 -7.23 6.29
N MET A 54 -1.09 -7.93 5.38
CA MET A 54 -1.00 -9.38 5.31
C MET A 54 0.00 -9.89 6.34
N LYS A 55 -0.46 -10.77 7.23
CA LYS A 55 0.40 -11.47 8.18
C LYS A 55 0.33 -12.98 7.94
N ARG A 56 1.50 -13.62 7.91
CA ARG A 56 1.61 -15.09 7.88
C ARG A 56 1.64 -15.61 9.32
N PHE A 57 0.76 -16.57 9.61
CA PHE A 57 0.63 -17.21 10.92
C PHE A 57 1.45 -18.50 10.99
N GLN A 58 1.64 -19.03 12.20
CA GLN A 58 2.43 -20.26 12.42
C GLN A 58 1.83 -21.49 11.72
N ASP A 59 0.51 -21.49 11.48
CA ASP A 59 -0.22 -22.52 10.73
C ASP A 59 -0.04 -22.41 9.20
N GLY A 60 0.79 -21.47 8.72
CA GLY A 60 1.01 -21.20 7.30
C GLY A 60 -0.09 -20.37 6.64
N THR A 61 -1.19 -20.07 7.34
CA THR A 61 -2.26 -19.23 6.80
C THR A 61 -1.83 -17.78 6.69
N THR A 62 -2.38 -17.07 5.71
CA THR A 62 -2.17 -15.63 5.53
C THR A 62 -3.49 -14.92 5.69
N LYS A 63 -3.56 -13.93 6.58
CA LYS A 63 -4.78 -13.15 6.83
C LYS A 63 -4.45 -11.66 6.82
N CYS A 64 -5.44 -10.87 6.42
CA CYS A 64 -5.40 -9.42 6.63
C CYS A 64 -5.63 -9.14 8.11
N VAL A 65 -4.71 -8.42 8.73
CA VAL A 65 -4.80 -7.98 10.11
C VAL A 65 -4.74 -6.45 10.16
N PRO A 66 -5.43 -5.81 11.12
CA PRO A 66 -5.36 -4.36 11.27
C PRO A 66 -3.94 -3.90 11.51
N CYS A 67 -3.60 -2.72 11.00
CA CYS A 67 -2.28 -2.16 11.20
C CYS A 67 -2.06 -1.75 12.66
N THR A 68 -0.84 -1.99 13.16
CA THR A 68 -0.48 -1.68 14.53
C THR A 68 -0.44 -0.16 14.72
N LYS A 69 -1.09 0.32 15.79
CA LYS A 69 -1.07 1.75 16.14
C LYS A 69 0.26 2.12 16.79
N CYS A 70 0.79 3.29 16.44
CA CYS A 70 2.00 3.79 17.07
C CYS A 70 1.77 4.14 18.55
N PRO A 71 2.77 3.90 19.43
CA PRO A 71 2.72 4.33 20.82
C PRO A 71 2.53 5.84 20.96
N ARG A 72 2.09 6.30 22.14
CA ARG A 72 1.97 7.73 22.43
C ARG A 72 3.30 8.45 22.23
N GLY A 73 3.25 9.60 21.57
CA GLY A 73 4.43 10.41 21.26
C GLY A 73 5.25 9.90 20.07
N GLN A 74 4.76 8.90 19.34
CA GLN A 74 5.34 8.45 18.07
C GLN A 74 4.34 8.66 16.92
N CYS A 75 4.88 8.72 15.71
CA CYS A 75 4.12 8.84 14.48
C CYS A 75 4.57 7.78 13.46
N ILE A 76 3.73 7.57 12.44
CA ILE A 76 3.96 6.62 11.36
C ILE A 76 5.05 7.20 10.45
N ALA A 77 6.19 6.52 10.41
CA ALA A 77 7.27 6.76 9.45
C ALA A 77 6.95 6.13 8.08
N SER A 78 6.26 4.98 8.12
CA SER A 78 5.89 4.22 6.93
C SER A 78 4.58 3.49 7.21
N HIS A 79 3.60 3.71 6.33
CA HIS A 79 2.31 3.06 6.44
C HIS A 79 2.40 1.57 6.14
N CYS A 80 1.55 0.82 6.81
CA CYS A 80 1.35 -0.59 6.55
C CYS A 80 0.84 -0.83 5.12
N VAL A 81 1.47 -1.78 4.43
CA VAL A 81 1.09 -2.17 3.07
C VAL A 81 1.64 -3.56 2.75
N GLY A 82 0.84 -4.37 2.07
CA GLY A 82 1.25 -5.73 1.69
C GLY A 82 1.56 -6.54 2.95
N PHE A 83 2.80 -7.00 3.13
CA PHE A 83 3.24 -7.76 4.31
C PHE A 83 3.94 -6.92 5.38
N LYS A 84 3.93 -5.59 5.23
CA LYS A 84 4.61 -4.67 6.14
C LYS A 84 3.57 -4.00 7.04
N ASP A 85 3.80 -4.08 8.34
CA ASP A 85 3.06 -3.29 9.33
C ASP A 85 3.54 -1.84 9.34
N ASN A 86 2.86 -0.98 10.10
CA ASN A 86 3.31 0.38 10.36
C ASN A 86 4.69 0.38 11.01
N VAL A 87 5.54 1.28 10.55
CA VAL A 87 6.82 1.58 11.22
C VAL A 87 6.65 2.88 11.98
N CYS A 88 6.88 2.83 13.28
CA CYS A 88 6.73 3.99 14.17
C CYS A 88 8.09 4.60 14.49
N ARG A 89 8.14 5.93 14.60
CA ARG A 89 9.33 6.66 15.05
C ARG A 89 8.95 7.88 15.88
N GLN A 90 9.94 8.49 16.52
CA GLN A 90 9.80 9.81 17.11
C GLN A 90 9.80 10.87 15.99
N PRO A 91 8.97 11.92 16.09
CA PRO A 91 9.07 13.06 15.19
C PRO A 91 10.43 13.75 15.36
N ASP A 92 11.00 14.19 14.26
CA ASP A 92 12.24 14.97 14.27
C ASP A 92 12.00 16.40 14.80
N GLN A 93 13.06 17.19 14.98
CA GLN A 93 12.94 18.56 15.52
C GLN A 93 12.03 19.47 14.68
N ASN A 94 11.96 19.25 13.37
CA ASN A 94 11.16 20.03 12.43
C ASN A 94 9.90 19.28 11.99
N GLU A 95 9.41 18.38 12.82
CA GLU A 95 8.17 17.65 12.57
C GLU A 95 7.23 17.71 13.77
N TYR A 96 5.95 17.61 13.46
CA TYR A 96 4.88 17.46 14.43
C TYR A 96 3.99 16.28 14.06
N ILE A 97 3.22 15.80 15.04
CA ILE A 97 2.29 14.69 14.85
C ILE A 97 0.96 15.25 14.36
N HIS A 98 0.62 15.00 13.09
CA HIS A 98 -0.69 15.32 12.51
C HIS A 98 -1.51 14.02 12.36
N GLY A 99 -2.51 13.83 13.22
CA GLY A 99 -3.28 12.60 13.28
C GLY A 99 -2.41 11.41 13.73
N HIS A 100 -1.88 10.65 12.78
CA HIS A 100 -0.97 9.52 13.03
C HIS A 100 0.39 9.66 12.35
N ASP A 101 0.57 10.66 11.51
CA ASP A 101 1.74 10.78 10.64
C ASP A 101 2.74 11.81 11.17
N CYS A 102 4.02 11.62 10.81
CA CYS A 102 5.05 12.62 11.06
C CYS A 102 4.97 13.64 9.92
N THR A 103 4.61 14.87 10.24
CA THR A 103 4.43 15.94 9.25
C THR A 103 5.45 17.04 9.49
N LEU A 104 6.06 17.53 8.42
CA LEU A 104 6.98 18.65 8.49
C LEU A 104 6.26 19.91 8.97
N CYS A 105 6.94 20.67 9.81
CA CYS A 105 6.46 21.97 10.25
C CYS A 105 6.35 22.94 9.07
N SER A 106 5.29 23.73 9.05
CA SER A 106 5.11 24.85 8.14
C SER A 106 6.12 25.95 8.44
N GLU A 107 6.53 26.67 7.40
CA GLU A 107 7.38 27.85 7.52
C GLU A 107 6.57 29.12 7.34
N CYS A 108 6.68 30.05 8.28
CA CYS A 108 6.15 31.40 8.12
C CYS A 108 7.14 32.15 7.25
N GLY A 109 6.82 32.33 5.96
CA GLY A 109 7.69 33.04 5.02
C GLY A 109 8.27 34.34 5.59
N THR A 110 9.38 34.82 5.03
CA THR A 110 10.23 35.87 5.61
C THR A 110 9.52 37.19 5.96
N LYS A 111 8.35 37.41 5.38
CA LYS A 111 7.53 38.63 5.55
C LYS A 111 6.39 38.45 6.56
N ARG A 112 6.34 37.33 7.29
CA ARG A 112 5.36 37.03 8.33
C ARG A 112 6.00 36.81 9.69
N THR A 113 5.27 37.17 10.73
CA THR A 113 5.69 36.89 12.11
C THR A 113 5.40 35.43 12.46
N THR A 114 6.34 34.78 13.16
CA THR A 114 6.07 33.48 13.79
C THR A 114 5.44 33.76 15.16
N VAL A 115 4.17 33.40 15.32
CA VAL A 115 3.42 33.57 16.57
C VAL A 115 3.71 32.44 17.53
N ARG A 116 3.84 31.22 17.00
CA ARG A 116 4.15 30.02 17.78
C ARG A 116 5.11 29.14 17.00
N ASN A 117 6.20 28.76 17.64
CA ASN A 117 7.14 27.80 17.08
C ASN A 117 6.51 26.42 16.98
N CYS A 118 6.98 25.64 16.00
CA CYS A 118 6.59 24.25 15.89
C CYS A 118 6.99 23.47 17.14
N SER A 119 6.19 22.45 17.44
CA SER A 119 6.44 21.49 18.52
C SER A 119 5.94 20.12 18.08
N LYS A 120 6.27 19.07 18.85
CA LYS A 120 5.86 17.70 18.55
C LYS A 120 4.35 17.50 18.35
N HIS A 121 3.52 18.40 18.87
CA HIS A 121 2.06 18.30 18.83
C HIS A 121 1.39 19.39 18.01
N PHE A 122 2.13 20.43 17.61
CA PHE A 122 1.55 21.60 16.99
C PHE A 122 2.46 22.11 15.89
N ASP A 123 1.84 22.38 14.73
CA ASP A 123 2.50 23.09 13.65
C ASP A 123 2.88 24.52 14.06
N THR A 124 3.83 25.09 13.32
CA THR A 124 4.17 26.51 13.35
C THR A 124 2.92 27.34 13.09
N GLN A 125 2.69 28.34 13.93
CA GLN A 125 1.61 29.30 13.73
C GLN A 125 2.17 30.60 13.20
N CYS A 126 1.75 30.96 11.98
CA CYS A 126 2.12 32.21 11.35
C CYS A 126 1.10 33.30 11.65
N GLY A 127 1.60 34.45 12.06
CA GLY A 127 0.80 35.65 12.34
C GLY A 127 0.72 36.57 11.14
N ASP A 128 0.53 37.84 11.45
CA ASP A 128 0.42 38.94 10.51
C ASP A 128 1.76 39.21 9.80
N CYS A 129 1.65 40.00 8.73
CA CYS A 129 2.81 40.53 8.04
C CYS A 129 3.68 41.35 9.00
N VAL A 130 4.99 41.24 8.85
CA VAL A 130 5.93 42.09 9.60
C VAL A 130 5.75 43.56 9.18
N PRO A 131 6.09 44.54 10.04
CA PRO A 131 5.96 45.95 9.71
C PRO A 131 6.63 46.32 8.37
N GLY A 132 5.93 47.08 7.54
CA GLY A 132 6.37 47.43 6.17
C GLY A 132 5.80 46.53 5.07
N PHE A 133 5.09 45.46 5.43
CA PHE A 133 4.42 44.56 4.48
C PHE A 133 2.91 44.49 4.73
N LYS A 134 2.13 44.22 3.69
CA LYS A 134 0.67 44.01 3.73
C LYS A 134 0.31 42.65 3.13
N TRP A 135 -0.75 42.03 3.64
CA TRP A 135 -1.25 40.76 3.09
C TRP A 135 -1.87 41.00 1.72
N ASP A 136 -1.39 40.28 0.71
CA ASP A 136 -1.98 40.23 -0.61
C ASP A 136 -2.78 38.93 -0.76
N SER A 137 -4.11 39.06 -0.85
CA SER A 137 -5.01 37.91 -0.97
C SER A 137 -4.94 37.20 -2.32
N LEU A 138 -4.37 37.83 -3.35
CA LEU A 138 -4.20 37.21 -4.67
C LEU A 138 -2.95 36.32 -4.67
N LEU A 139 -1.88 36.79 -4.03
CA LEU A 139 -0.62 36.04 -3.93
C LEU A 139 -0.57 35.09 -2.72
N PHE A 140 -1.52 35.23 -1.78
CA PHE A 140 -1.53 34.54 -0.50
C PHE A 140 -0.20 34.73 0.27
N ASP A 141 0.37 35.93 0.19
CA ASP A 141 1.64 36.28 0.81
C ASP A 141 1.67 37.76 1.21
N CYS A 142 2.65 38.13 2.02
CA CYS A 142 2.91 39.51 2.39
C CYS A 142 3.76 40.20 1.32
N VAL A 143 3.32 41.36 0.86
CA VAL A 143 4.02 42.19 -0.14
C VAL A 143 4.35 43.56 0.43
N ASP A 144 5.31 44.25 -0.16
CA ASP A 144 5.73 45.58 0.29
C ASP A 144 4.53 46.53 0.32
N ALA A 145 4.37 47.23 1.43
CA ALA A 145 3.36 48.27 1.56
C ALA A 145 3.82 49.52 0.80
N PRO A 146 3.01 50.08 -0.12
CA PRO A 146 3.32 51.33 -0.81
C PRO A 146 3.31 52.54 0.13
#